data_AF-A0A1H3Y8Z5-F1
#
_entry.id   AF-A0A1H3Y8Z5-F1
#
_cell.length_a   1.000
_cell.length_b   1.000
_cell.length_c   1.000
_cell.angle_alpha   90.00
_cell.angle_beta   90.00
_cell.angle_gamma   90.00
#
_symmetry.space_group_name_H-M   'P 1'
#
loop_
_entity.id
_entity.type
_entity.pdbx_description
1 polymer ?
#
loop_
_entity_poly.entity_id
_entity_poly.type
_entity_poly.pdbx_seq_one_letter_code
_entity_poly.pdbx_strand_id
1 'polypeptide(L)'
;MNLNISFLILFSILFSTCSPSYSQSDSFNVEFIKAKKTIKEITTFSANYKSNNVNKISVKIKIESTEKKGVFDPNKISLIDHENNLRFRPTDVLAKRFTNLIPFGRVSKVKPKLKRNKKLYAPEIKDTYLDYNFDGIQNVDLPFNYGTTKKPDLLIMHFYSKKLRSTTLTLFFA
;
A
#
# COMPACT_ATOMS: atom_id res chain seq x y z
N MET A 1 27.13 34.48 53.99
CA MET A 1 27.46 34.92 52.62
C MET A 1 27.14 33.75 51.71
N ASN A 2 26.04 33.84 50.98
CA ASN A 2 25.46 32.71 50.24
C ASN A 2 26.15 32.57 48.88
N LEU A 3 26.60 31.36 48.55
CA LEU A 3 26.95 30.99 47.18
C LEU A 3 25.95 29.93 46.71
N ASN A 4 24.88 30.40 46.08
CA ASN A 4 23.92 29.55 45.37
C ASN A 4 24.56 29.14 44.05
N ILE A 5 24.90 27.85 43.90
CA ILE A 5 25.25 27.28 42.60
C ILE A 5 24.12 26.35 42.18
N SER A 6 23.43 26.83 41.14
CA SER A 6 22.39 26.20 40.35
C SER A 6 22.85 24.84 39.79
N PHE A 7 22.00 23.80 39.87
CA PHE A 7 22.18 22.60 39.05
C PHE A 7 20.86 22.18 38.40
N LEU A 8 20.66 22.76 37.22
CA LEU A 8 20.17 22.16 35.98
C LEU A 8 19.06 21.09 36.09
N ILE A 9 17.84 21.55 35.84
CA ILE A 9 16.69 20.74 35.42
C ILE A 9 17.05 20.09 34.06
N LEU A 10 17.27 18.78 34.02
CA LEU A 10 17.30 18.03 32.75
C LEU A 10 15.96 17.31 32.54
N PHE A 11 15.08 18.04 31.87
CA PHE A 11 13.79 17.61 31.37
C PHE A 11 13.99 16.74 30.12
N SER A 12 14.21 15.44 30.28
CA SER A 12 14.24 14.50 29.14
C SER A 12 12.84 13.96 28.85
N ILE A 13 11.97 14.84 28.35
CA ILE A 13 10.75 14.46 27.63
C ILE A 13 11.19 14.02 26.23
N LEU A 14 11.59 12.76 26.10
CA LEU A 14 11.72 12.09 24.79
C LEU A 14 10.34 11.56 24.39
N PHE A 15 9.39 12.46 24.13
CA PHE A 15 8.23 12.11 23.32
C PHE A 15 8.65 12.27 21.87
N SER A 16 9.10 11.18 21.27
CA SER A 16 9.16 11.04 19.81
C SER A 16 7.72 11.04 19.28
N THR A 17 7.13 12.21 19.14
CA THR A 17 5.91 12.39 18.35
C THR A 17 6.28 12.16 16.90
N CYS A 18 6.15 10.91 16.45
CA CYS A 18 6.09 10.58 15.03
C CYS A 18 4.90 11.34 14.46
N SER A 19 5.18 12.51 13.91
CA SER A 19 4.17 13.34 13.27
C SER A 19 3.64 12.56 12.07
N PRO A 20 2.33 12.56 11.81
CA PRO A 20 1.80 11.99 10.58
C PRO A 20 2.51 12.67 9.41
N SER A 21 3.31 11.92 8.65
CA SER A 21 3.95 12.45 7.46
C SER A 21 2.87 12.66 6.40
N TYR A 22 2.55 13.92 6.12
CA TYR A 22 1.71 14.28 5.00
C TYR A 22 2.58 14.25 3.74
N SER A 23 2.25 13.35 2.81
CA SER A 23 2.74 13.45 1.44
C SER A 23 1.57 13.90 0.58
N GLN A 24 1.72 15.05 -0.07
CA GLN A 24 0.75 15.54 -1.04
C GLN A 24 0.92 14.73 -2.32
N SER A 25 -0.03 13.83 -2.60
CA SER A 25 -0.24 13.37 -3.97
C SER A 25 -1.22 14.33 -4.62
N ASP A 26 -1.03 14.67 -5.90
CA ASP A 26 -1.64 15.79 -6.68
C ASP A 26 -3.11 16.20 -6.42
N SER A 27 -3.94 15.39 -5.74
CA SER A 27 -5.33 15.73 -5.41
C SER A 27 -5.83 15.15 -4.08
N PHE A 28 -4.93 14.63 -3.23
CA PHE A 28 -5.27 14.00 -1.95
C PHE A 28 -4.25 14.33 -0.86
N ASN A 29 -4.77 14.73 0.28
CA ASN A 29 -4.09 14.69 1.56
C ASN A 29 -4.05 13.24 2.04
N VAL A 30 -2.86 12.74 2.36
CA VAL A 30 -2.65 11.38 2.86
C VAL A 30 -2.09 11.46 4.27
N GLU A 31 -2.81 10.87 5.22
CA GLU A 31 -2.41 10.75 6.62
C GLU A 31 -2.07 9.29 6.92
N PHE A 32 -0.84 9.05 7.37
CA PHE A 32 -0.45 7.75 7.90
C PHE A 32 -1.12 7.50 9.26
N ILE A 33 -1.77 6.35 9.41
CA ILE A 33 -2.39 5.96 10.70
C ILE A 33 -1.53 4.94 11.43
N LYS A 34 -1.18 3.83 10.78
CA LYS A 34 -0.37 2.76 11.37
C LYS A 34 0.13 1.75 10.35
N ALA A 35 1.22 1.07 10.68
CA ALA A 35 1.69 -0.12 10.02
C ALA A 35 1.66 -1.32 10.99
N LYS A 36 1.39 -2.52 10.49
CA LYS A 36 1.47 -3.77 11.25
C LYS A 36 2.03 -4.90 10.41
N LYS A 37 3.06 -5.58 10.93
CA LYS A 37 3.47 -6.90 10.43
C LYS A 37 2.32 -7.88 10.63
N THR A 38 1.97 -8.62 9.60
CA THR A 38 0.92 -9.62 9.64
C THR A 38 1.49 -10.99 9.35
N ILE A 39 1.38 -11.88 10.34
CA ILE A 39 2.07 -13.17 10.40
C ILE A 39 1.21 -14.30 9.83
N LYS A 40 -0.11 -14.11 9.81
CA LYS A 40 -1.05 -15.10 9.28
C LYS A 40 -1.56 -14.69 7.93
N GLU A 41 -1.89 -15.70 7.13
CA GLU A 41 -2.76 -15.68 5.96
C GLU A 41 -3.89 -14.67 6.16
N ILE A 42 -3.62 -13.39 5.89
CA ILE A 42 -4.67 -12.52 5.41
C ILE A 42 -4.97 -13.17 4.08
N THR A 43 -6.02 -13.99 4.08
CA THR A 43 -7.01 -14.08 3.01
C THR A 43 -7.42 -12.65 2.65
N THR A 44 -6.47 -11.92 2.06
CA THR A 44 -6.76 -10.92 1.07
C THR A 44 -7.62 -11.67 0.09
N PHE A 45 -8.75 -11.07 -0.30
CA PHE A 45 -9.88 -11.75 -0.92
C PHE A 45 -9.52 -12.57 -2.17
N SER A 46 -8.27 -12.56 -2.65
CA SER A 46 -7.71 -13.57 -3.55
C SER A 46 -6.18 -13.41 -3.64
N ALA A 47 -5.41 -13.81 -2.63
CA ALA A 47 -3.95 -13.93 -2.79
C ALA A 47 -3.28 -15.08 -2.00
N ASN A 48 -3.29 -16.28 -2.57
CA ASN A 48 -2.40 -17.36 -2.14
C ASN A 48 -0.98 -17.06 -2.63
N TYR A 49 -0.23 -16.24 -1.89
CA TYR A 49 1.22 -16.12 -2.09
C TYR A 49 1.86 -17.41 -1.56
N LYS A 50 2.50 -18.16 -2.45
CA LYS A 50 2.93 -19.55 -2.21
C LYS A 50 4.34 -19.63 -1.60
N SER A 51 4.61 -18.79 -0.60
CA SER A 51 5.87 -18.82 0.13
C SER A 51 5.58 -18.63 1.62
N ASN A 52 5.98 -19.62 2.42
CA ASN A 52 5.89 -19.59 3.88
C ASN A 52 6.83 -18.52 4.51
N ASN A 53 7.62 -17.81 3.69
CA ASN A 53 8.63 -16.85 4.13
C ASN A 53 8.31 -15.40 3.74
N VAL A 54 7.12 -15.11 3.23
CA VAL A 54 6.72 -13.75 2.83
C VAL A 54 6.06 -13.03 4.00
N ASN A 55 6.74 -12.05 4.57
CA ASN A 55 6.21 -11.21 5.64
C ASN A 55 5.22 -10.21 5.07
N LYS A 56 3.92 -10.40 5.33
CA LYS A 56 2.91 -9.42 4.91
C LYS A 56 2.92 -8.20 5.83
N ILE A 57 2.88 -7.00 5.27
CA ILE A 57 2.74 -5.75 6.01
C ILE A 57 1.42 -5.10 5.64
N SER A 58 0.64 -4.71 6.64
CA SER A 58 -0.54 -3.87 6.42
C SER A 58 -0.23 -2.43 6.81
N VAL A 59 -0.56 -1.49 5.93
CA VAL A 59 -0.42 -0.05 6.17
C VAL A 59 -1.81 0.57 6.06
N LYS A 60 -2.24 1.23 7.13
CA LYS A 60 -3.49 1.97 7.17
C LYS A 60 -3.20 3.45 6.99
N ILE A 61 -3.88 4.05 6.02
CA ILE A 61 -3.84 5.48 5.72
C ILE A 61 -5.26 6.05 5.69
N LYS A 62 -5.41 7.32 6.02
CA LYS A 62 -6.60 8.09 5.71
C LYS A 62 -6.27 8.97 4.52
N ILE A 63 -7.17 8.99 3.54
CA ILE A 63 -7.07 9.87 2.39
C ILE A 63 -8.24 10.84 2.40
N GLU A 64 -7.98 12.07 2.00
CA GLU A 64 -8.98 13.11 1.82
C GLU A 64 -8.65 13.90 0.57
N SER A 65 -9.61 13.98 -0.34
CA SER A 65 -9.43 14.72 -1.58
C SER A 65 -9.42 16.21 -1.29
N THR A 66 -8.53 16.94 -1.96
CA THR A 66 -8.53 18.40 -1.98
C THR A 66 -9.71 18.98 -2.76
N GLU A 67 -10.40 18.14 -3.53
CA GLU A 67 -11.61 18.45 -4.29
C GLU A 67 -12.85 17.73 -3.71
N LYS A 68 -14.03 17.99 -4.27
CA LYS A 68 -15.28 17.31 -3.84
C LYS A 68 -15.18 15.78 -3.94
N LYS A 69 -14.60 15.27 -5.04
CA LYS A 69 -14.32 13.84 -5.31
C LYS A 69 -13.18 13.69 -6.32
N GLY A 70 -11.93 13.69 -5.85
CA GLY A 70 -10.76 13.42 -6.69
C GLY A 70 -10.69 11.97 -7.18
N VAL A 71 -9.92 11.74 -8.24
CA VAL A 71 -9.61 10.39 -8.75
C VAL A 71 -8.41 9.86 -8.01
N PHE A 72 -8.64 8.91 -7.11
CA PHE A 72 -7.57 8.24 -6.38
C PHE A 72 -7.05 7.04 -7.15
N ASP A 73 -5.74 6.99 -7.35
CA ASP A 73 -5.04 5.89 -7.99
C ASP A 73 -4.14 5.16 -6.98
N PRO A 74 -4.52 3.93 -6.55
CA PRO A 74 -3.73 3.19 -5.58
C PRO A 74 -2.35 2.76 -6.09
N ASN A 75 -2.15 2.68 -7.41
CA ASN A 75 -0.88 2.22 -7.97
C ASN A 75 0.24 3.24 -7.79
N LYS A 76 -0.09 4.50 -7.48
CA LYS A 76 0.88 5.54 -7.10
C LYS A 76 1.50 5.32 -5.72
N ILE A 77 0.92 4.46 -4.89
CA ILE A 77 1.46 4.15 -3.56
C ILE A 77 2.46 3.01 -3.68
N SER A 78 3.58 3.13 -2.97
CA SER A 78 4.56 2.05 -2.81
C SER A 78 5.15 2.06 -1.40
N LEU A 79 5.57 0.88 -0.95
CA LEU A 79 6.42 0.73 0.23
C LEU A 79 7.88 0.67 -0.25
N ILE A 80 8.75 1.48 0.34
CA ILE A 80 10.17 1.50 0.04
C ILE A 80 10.93 0.94 1.24
N ASP A 81 11.74 -0.06 1.00
CA ASP A 81 12.73 -0.59 1.92
C ASP A 81 14.09 0.02 1.54
N HIS A 82 14.52 1.00 2.33
CA HIS A 82 15.78 1.71 2.11
C HIS A 82 17.01 0.88 2.51
N GLU A 83 16.87 -0.14 3.38
CA GLU A 83 18.00 -0.97 3.78
C GLU A 83 18.40 -1.92 2.65
N ASN A 84 17.41 -2.46 1.95
CA ASN A 84 17.62 -3.40 0.85
C ASN A 84 17.48 -2.75 -0.54
N ASN A 85 17.19 -1.45 -0.61
CA ASN A 85 16.90 -0.72 -1.85
C ASN A 85 15.79 -1.36 -2.70
N LEU A 86 14.70 -1.77 -2.05
CA LEU A 86 13.57 -2.43 -2.70
C LEU A 86 12.31 -1.56 -2.65
N ARG A 87 11.52 -1.60 -3.72
CA ARG A 87 10.20 -0.96 -3.78
C ARG A 87 9.12 -1.98 -4.08
N PHE A 88 8.07 -1.94 -3.28
CA PHE A 88 6.94 -2.86 -3.34
C PHE A 88 5.66 -2.12 -3.69
N ARG A 89 4.92 -2.64 -4.66
CA ARG A 89 3.53 -2.21 -4.93
C ARG A 89 2.56 -2.86 -3.94
N PRO A 90 1.40 -2.25 -3.66
CA PRO A 90 0.34 -2.91 -2.91
C PRO A 90 -0.10 -4.20 -3.61
N THR A 91 -0.25 -5.27 -2.85
CA THR A 91 -0.81 -6.56 -3.28
C THR A 91 -2.33 -6.59 -3.19
N ASP A 92 -2.89 -5.83 -2.25
CA ASP A 92 -4.33 -5.61 -2.11
C ASP A 92 -4.59 -4.24 -1.47
N VAL A 93 -5.77 -3.67 -1.76
CA VAL A 93 -6.20 -2.37 -1.23
C VAL A 93 -7.66 -2.47 -0.83
N LEU A 94 -7.93 -2.22 0.45
CA LEU A 94 -9.28 -2.26 1.02
C LEU A 94 -9.70 -0.87 1.49
N ALA A 95 -10.82 -0.35 0.98
CA ALA A 95 -11.43 0.87 1.48
C ALA A 95 -12.43 0.56 2.59
N LYS A 96 -12.39 1.33 3.68
CA LYS A 96 -13.42 1.29 4.72
C LYS A 96 -14.68 1.99 4.22
N ARG A 97 -15.81 1.29 4.23
CA ARG A 97 -17.15 1.85 4.00
C ARG A 97 -18.06 1.38 5.12
N PHE A 98 -18.46 2.30 6.00
CA PHE A 98 -19.15 1.99 7.26
C PHE A 98 -18.37 0.95 8.09
N THR A 99 -18.96 -0.21 8.37
CA THR A 99 -18.35 -1.35 9.07
C THR A 99 -17.62 -2.32 8.13
N ASN A 100 -17.78 -2.20 6.82
CA ASN A 100 -17.25 -3.14 5.84
C ASN A 100 -15.92 -2.67 5.22
N LEU A 101 -15.12 -3.65 4.79
CA LEU A 101 -13.94 -3.44 3.95
C LEU A 101 -14.28 -3.84 2.51
N ILE A 102 -14.11 -2.90 1.57
CA ILE A 102 -14.43 -3.11 0.16
C ILE A 102 -13.13 -3.11 -0.65
N PRO A 103 -12.84 -4.18 -1.40
CA PRO A 103 -11.63 -4.25 -2.20
C PRO A 103 -11.66 -3.26 -3.37
N PHE A 104 -10.47 -2.79 -3.74
CA PHE A 104 -10.27 -2.19 -5.05
C PHE A 104 -10.29 -3.29 -6.12
N GLY A 105 -10.82 -2.94 -7.29
CA GLY A 105 -10.78 -3.84 -8.44
C GLY A 105 -9.33 -3.99 -8.88
N ARG A 106 -8.90 -5.23 -9.13
CA ARG A 106 -7.59 -5.55 -9.69
C ARG A 106 -7.71 -5.91 -11.16
N VAL A 107 -6.68 -5.59 -11.92
CA VAL A 107 -6.55 -5.84 -13.36
C VAL A 107 -5.13 -6.25 -13.70
N SER A 108 -4.93 -6.77 -14.91
CA SER A 108 -3.63 -7.07 -15.50
C SER A 108 -3.60 -6.59 -16.94
N LYS A 109 -2.41 -6.20 -17.39
CA LYS A 109 -2.11 -5.90 -18.79
C LYS A 109 -1.99 -7.15 -19.66
N VAL A 110 -1.78 -8.32 -19.04
CA VAL A 110 -1.63 -9.59 -19.75
C VAL A 110 -2.90 -10.40 -19.58
N LYS A 111 -3.38 -10.97 -20.69
CA LYS A 111 -4.58 -11.80 -20.68
C LYS A 111 -4.28 -13.12 -19.95
N PRO A 112 -5.08 -13.52 -18.95
CA PRO A 112 -4.89 -14.80 -18.30
C PRO A 112 -5.03 -15.94 -19.33
N LYS A 113 -4.15 -16.93 -19.23
CA LYS A 113 -4.24 -18.18 -20.00
C LYS A 113 -5.48 -18.96 -19.58
N LEU A 114 -5.80 -18.93 -18.29
CA LEU A 114 -6.95 -19.61 -17.72
C LEU A 114 -8.13 -18.65 -17.60
N LYS A 115 -9.21 -18.94 -18.34
CA LYS A 115 -10.43 -18.12 -18.35
C LYS A 115 -11.11 -18.16 -16.98
N ARG A 116 -10.89 -17.12 -16.18
CA ARG A 116 -11.75 -16.73 -15.07
C ARG A 116 -12.00 -15.21 -15.23
N ASN A 117 -13.24 -14.77 -15.07
CA ASN A 117 -13.74 -13.38 -15.12
C ASN A 117 -13.03 -12.39 -16.08
N LYS A 118 -13.73 -11.96 -17.15
CA LYS A 118 -13.22 -10.95 -18.11
C LYS A 118 -12.73 -9.64 -17.46
N LYS A 119 -13.29 -9.23 -16.31
CA LYS A 119 -13.00 -7.95 -15.62
C LYS A 119 -11.54 -7.79 -15.16
N LEU A 120 -10.73 -8.85 -15.19
CA LEU A 120 -9.31 -8.79 -14.81
C LEU A 120 -8.39 -8.39 -15.96
N TYR A 121 -8.74 -8.69 -17.21
CA TYR A 121 -7.91 -8.28 -18.33
C TYR A 121 -8.40 -6.94 -18.83
N ALA A 122 -7.59 -5.91 -18.61
CA ALA A 122 -7.90 -4.54 -18.97
C ALA A 122 -6.59 -3.84 -19.38
N PRO A 123 -6.01 -4.19 -20.56
CA PRO A 123 -4.73 -3.65 -21.03
C PRO A 123 -4.76 -2.14 -21.24
N GLU A 124 -5.95 -1.56 -21.45
CA GLU A 124 -6.19 -0.13 -21.57
C GLU A 124 -5.94 0.63 -20.26
N ILE A 125 -5.97 -0.06 -19.11
CA ILE A 125 -5.72 0.57 -17.82
C ILE A 125 -4.21 0.64 -17.60
N LYS A 126 -3.70 1.87 -17.64
CA LYS A 126 -2.30 2.17 -17.36
C LYS A 126 -1.91 1.67 -15.96
N ASP A 127 -0.74 1.05 -15.87
CA ASP A 127 -0.10 0.71 -14.60
C ASP A 127 0.81 1.88 -14.22
N THR A 128 0.30 2.81 -13.42
CA THR A 128 0.99 4.04 -13.03
C THR A 128 2.07 3.79 -11.96
N TYR A 129 2.16 2.59 -11.38
CA TYR A 129 3.27 2.22 -10.51
C TYR A 129 4.62 2.37 -11.23
N LEU A 130 4.63 2.04 -12.53
CA LEU A 130 5.79 2.11 -13.41
C LEU A 130 6.15 3.55 -13.84
N ASP A 131 5.29 4.53 -13.58
CA ASP A 131 5.57 5.94 -13.88
C ASP A 131 6.56 6.57 -12.89
N TYR A 132 6.84 5.90 -11.78
CA TYR A 132 7.75 6.35 -10.74
C TYR A 132 8.92 5.39 -10.68
N ASN A 133 10.14 5.92 -10.74
CA ASN A 133 11.38 5.21 -10.46
C ASN A 133 12.18 6.02 -9.45
N PHE A 134 12.91 5.33 -8.59
CA PHE A 134 13.76 5.95 -7.58
C PHE A 134 15.18 5.47 -7.86
N ASP A 135 16.12 6.40 -7.91
CA ASP A 135 17.50 6.05 -8.22
C ASP A 135 18.07 5.06 -7.20
N GLY A 136 18.78 4.04 -7.69
CA GLY A 136 19.30 2.95 -6.88
C GLY A 136 18.26 1.99 -6.28
N ILE A 137 16.95 2.20 -6.46
CA ILE A 137 15.90 1.34 -5.87
C ILE A 137 15.30 0.39 -6.91
N GLN A 138 15.30 -0.90 -6.61
CA GLN A 138 14.75 -1.94 -7.47
C GLN A 138 13.25 -2.18 -7.19
N ASN A 139 12.44 -2.19 -8.25
CA ASN A 139 11.04 -2.60 -8.17
C ASN A 139 10.92 -4.13 -7.98
N VAL A 140 10.13 -4.54 -7.00
CA VAL A 140 9.78 -5.95 -6.75
C VAL A 140 8.40 -6.24 -7.30
N ASP A 141 8.33 -7.22 -8.19
CA ASP A 141 7.09 -7.70 -8.78
C ASP A 141 6.69 -9.05 -8.18
N LEU A 142 5.53 -9.06 -7.51
CA LEU A 142 4.98 -10.26 -6.87
C LEU A 142 3.78 -10.79 -7.67
N PRO A 143 4.00 -11.81 -8.53
CA PRO A 143 2.94 -12.34 -9.36
C PRO A 143 1.86 -13.05 -8.54
N PHE A 144 0.62 -12.78 -8.92
CA PHE A 144 -0.53 -13.48 -8.40
C PHE A 144 -0.84 -14.71 -9.28
N ASN A 145 -0.97 -15.88 -8.66
CA ASN A 145 -1.37 -17.09 -9.37
C ASN A 145 -2.88 -17.13 -9.57
N TYR A 146 -3.31 -16.86 -10.80
CA TYR A 146 -4.70 -16.92 -11.21
C TYR A 146 -5.15 -18.30 -11.70
N GLY A 147 -4.20 -19.23 -11.84
CA GLY A 147 -4.41 -20.60 -12.25
C GLY A 147 -4.68 -21.56 -11.10
N THR A 148 -4.12 -22.76 -11.22
CA THR A 148 -4.11 -23.77 -10.18
C THR A 148 -2.68 -24.01 -9.70
N THR A 149 -2.52 -24.77 -8.62
CA THR A 149 -1.20 -25.23 -8.17
C THR A 149 -0.47 -26.03 -9.26
N LYS A 150 -1.18 -26.86 -10.03
CA LYS A 150 -0.60 -27.74 -11.06
C LYS A 150 -0.37 -27.02 -12.40
N LYS A 151 -1.20 -26.01 -12.70
CA LYS A 151 -1.14 -25.19 -13.92
C LYS A 151 -1.18 -23.72 -13.50
N PRO A 152 -0.05 -23.15 -13.04
CA PRO A 152 -0.01 -21.77 -12.59
C PRO A 152 -0.20 -20.80 -13.77
N ASP A 153 -0.91 -19.71 -13.52
CA ASP A 153 -1.11 -18.61 -14.46
C ASP A 153 -0.77 -17.32 -13.70
N LEU A 154 0.52 -16.97 -13.72
CA LEU A 154 1.11 -15.93 -12.91
C LEU A 154 0.96 -14.58 -13.60
N LEU A 155 0.30 -13.64 -12.94
CA LEU A 155 0.06 -12.29 -13.46
C LEU A 155 0.47 -11.23 -12.44
N ILE A 156 1.16 -10.20 -12.90
CA ILE A 156 1.29 -8.96 -12.12
C ILE A 156 -0.05 -8.23 -12.21
N MET A 157 -0.62 -7.93 -11.04
CA MET A 157 -1.89 -7.23 -10.91
C MET A 157 -1.66 -5.79 -10.47
N HIS A 158 -2.48 -4.89 -11.00
CA HIS A 158 -2.58 -3.48 -10.62
C HIS A 158 -4.05 -3.11 -10.41
N PHE A 159 -4.36 -1.88 -10.00
CA PHE A 159 -5.71 -1.49 -9.54
C PHE A 159 -6.40 -0.50 -10.48
N TYR A 160 -7.74 -0.54 -10.49
CA TYR A 160 -8.54 0.57 -11.00
C TYR A 160 -8.41 1.79 -10.08
N SER A 161 -8.36 2.98 -10.67
CA SER A 161 -8.59 4.23 -9.96
C SER A 161 -10.07 4.39 -9.57
N LYS A 162 -10.36 5.13 -8.50
CA LYS A 162 -11.74 5.40 -8.04
C LYS A 162 -11.93 6.86 -7.66
N LYS A 163 -13.11 7.42 -7.94
CA LYS A 163 -13.49 8.75 -7.44
C LYS A 163 -13.85 8.67 -5.95
N LEU A 164 -13.08 9.34 -5.10
CA LEU A 164 -13.21 9.30 -3.65
C LEU A 164 -13.21 10.71 -3.06
N ARG A 165 -14.01 10.94 -2.01
CA ARG A 165 -13.97 12.17 -1.22
C ARG A 165 -13.03 12.01 -0.03
N SER A 166 -13.35 11.08 0.87
CA SER A 166 -12.48 10.70 1.98
C SER A 166 -12.76 9.26 2.37
N THR A 167 -11.73 8.53 2.75
CA THR A 167 -11.87 7.16 3.29
C THR A 167 -10.59 6.75 4.01
N THR A 168 -10.70 5.71 4.84
CA THR A 168 -9.54 4.99 5.36
C THR A 168 -9.24 3.81 4.45
N LEU A 169 -8.02 3.71 3.97
CA LEU A 169 -7.52 2.59 3.20
C LEU A 169 -6.67 1.68 4.09
N THR A 170 -6.74 0.37 3.83
CA THR A 170 -5.76 -0.60 4.31
C THR A 170 -5.08 -1.21 3.09
N LEU A 171 -3.79 -0.93 2.97
CA LEU A 171 -2.91 -1.39 1.91
C LEU A 171 -2.15 -2.61 2.43
N PHE A 172 -1.96 -3.62 1.59
CA PHE A 172 -1.20 -4.81 1.94
C PHE A 172 0.04 -4.91 1.04
N PHE A 173 1.19 -5.14 1.65
CA PHE A 173 2.48 -5.37 1.00
C PHE A 173 3.00 -6.75 1.42
N ALA A 174 3.89 -7.31 0.62
CA ALA A 174 4.45 -8.65 0.76
C ALA A 174 5.93 -8.61 0.38
#